data_AF-A0A412J094-F1
#
_entry.id   AF-A0A412J094-F1
#
_cell.length_a   1.000
_cell.length_b   1.000
_cell.length_c   1.000
_cell.angle_alpha   90.00
_cell.angle_beta   90.00
_cell.angle_gamma   90.00
#
_symmetry.space_group_name_H-M   'P 1'
#
loop_
_entity.id
_entity.type
_entity.pdbx_description
1 polymer ?
#
loop_
_entity_poly.entity_id
_entity_poly.type
_entity_poly.pdbx_seq_one_letter_code
_entity_poly.pdbx_strand_id
1 'polypeptide(L)'
;MLPVEFLPDVDELPVSWMNRLALANGFIDVNDMLRSYRIIDGKKVVRHLDYFPKVLGLISDNAWSKSILSIYKQDVKDQYDIIPYHNDEHLCVCPECMKEDMTRFGHIVYHFQHQYPGSFTCWKHKCILEYVQPDQRFIQDMNRMEFIPIKGSYDRDTEFKMYSTCYSKGSIFYKIVRYQ
;
A
#
# COMPACT_ATOMS: atom_id res chain seq x y z
N MET A 1 -27.24 6.69 1.67
CA MET A 1 -26.15 6.32 2.61
C MET A 1 -24.94 7.12 2.16
N LEU A 2 -24.34 7.93 3.04
CA LEU A 2 -23.09 8.62 2.72
C LEU A 2 -21.96 7.57 2.70
N PRO A 3 -20.99 7.67 1.79
CA PRO A 3 -19.87 6.75 1.76
C PRO A 3 -19.10 6.80 3.08
N VAL A 4 -18.63 5.64 3.54
CA VAL A 4 -17.71 5.55 4.67
C VAL A 4 -16.36 6.09 4.20
N GLU A 5 -15.84 7.10 4.89
CA GLU A 5 -14.55 7.72 4.60
C GLU A 5 -13.63 7.64 5.83
N PHE A 6 -12.38 7.26 5.62
CA PHE A 6 -11.33 7.26 6.63
C PHE A 6 -9.96 7.43 5.98
N LEU A 7 -8.99 7.84 6.78
CA LEU A 7 -7.62 8.12 6.34
C LEU A 7 -6.78 6.83 6.31
N PRO A 8 -5.76 6.74 5.44
CA PRO A 8 -4.80 5.64 5.45
C PRO A 8 -4.02 5.58 6.76
N ASP A 9 -3.65 4.39 7.18
CA ASP A 9 -2.80 4.19 8.35
C ASP A 9 -1.34 4.61 8.10
N VAL A 10 -0.58 4.76 9.19
CA VAL A 10 0.86 5.02 9.09
C VAL A 10 1.54 3.87 8.37
N ASP A 11 2.37 4.17 7.37
CA ASP A 11 3.12 3.18 6.57
C ASP A 11 2.23 2.31 5.66
N GLU A 12 0.93 2.62 5.51
CA GLU A 12 0.02 1.86 4.64
C GLU A 12 0.15 2.25 3.15
N LEU A 13 0.27 1.24 2.28
CA LEU A 13 0.25 1.44 0.83
C LEU A 13 -1.09 2.01 0.34
N PRO A 14 -1.11 2.88 -0.69
CA PRO A 14 -2.35 3.47 -1.19
C PRO A 14 -3.28 2.39 -1.75
N VAL A 15 -2.73 1.33 -2.35
CA VAL A 15 -3.52 0.18 -2.82
C VAL A 15 -4.19 -0.59 -1.67
N SER A 16 -3.53 -0.71 -0.51
CA SER A 16 -4.09 -1.31 0.70
C SER A 16 -5.24 -0.45 1.23
N TRP A 17 -5.00 0.85 1.39
CA TRP A 17 -6.02 1.79 1.84
C TRP A 17 -7.23 1.85 0.91
N MET A 18 -7.02 1.96 -0.41
CA MET A 18 -8.12 1.96 -1.39
C MET A 18 -8.94 0.67 -1.33
N ASN A 19 -8.30 -0.48 -1.08
CA ASN A 19 -9.02 -1.74 -0.91
C ASN A 19 -9.88 -1.74 0.35
N ARG A 20 -9.35 -1.26 1.49
CA ARG A 20 -10.16 -1.12 2.70
C ARG A 20 -11.32 -0.14 2.51
N LEU A 21 -11.09 0.98 1.83
CA LEU A 21 -12.13 1.95 1.53
C LEU A 21 -13.23 1.29 0.69
N ALA A 22 -12.87 0.48 -0.30
CA ALA A 22 -13.81 -0.29 -1.10
C ALA A 22 -14.64 -1.26 -0.23
N LEU A 23 -13.98 -2.06 0.61
CA LEU A 23 -14.64 -3.01 1.51
C LEU A 23 -15.60 -2.32 2.49
N ALA A 24 -15.19 -1.20 3.07
CA ALA A 24 -16.02 -0.42 3.99
C ALA A 24 -17.27 0.19 3.33
N ASN A 25 -17.25 0.34 2.00
CA ASN A 25 -18.37 0.81 1.20
C ASN A 25 -19.15 -0.32 0.51
N GLY A 26 -18.90 -1.58 0.89
CA GLY A 26 -19.66 -2.75 0.44
C GLY A 26 -19.24 -3.32 -0.91
N PHE A 27 -18.10 -2.89 -1.46
CA PHE A 27 -17.51 -3.50 -2.66
C PHE A 27 -16.72 -4.77 -2.29
N ILE A 28 -16.53 -5.65 -3.27
CA ILE A 28 -15.74 -6.89 -3.08
C ILE A 28 -14.26 -6.56 -2.88
N ASP A 29 -13.75 -5.62 -3.68
CA ASP A 29 -12.38 -5.13 -3.64
C ASP A 29 -12.27 -3.76 -4.34
N VAL A 30 -11.07 -3.18 -4.37
CA VAL A 30 -10.82 -1.92 -5.09
C VAL A 30 -11.15 -2.01 -6.59
N ASN A 31 -10.99 -3.16 -7.24
CA ASN A 31 -11.29 -3.28 -8.67
C ASN A 31 -12.80 -3.24 -8.91
N ASP A 32 -13.57 -3.91 -8.06
CA ASP A 32 -15.03 -3.88 -8.06
C ASP A 32 -15.57 -2.46 -7.85
N MET A 33 -14.98 -1.73 -6.90
CA MET A 33 -15.26 -0.30 -6.70
C MET A 33 -14.95 0.51 -7.97
N LEU A 34 -13.74 0.39 -8.53
CA LEU A 34 -13.33 1.14 -9.73
C LEU A 34 -14.21 0.81 -10.95
N ARG A 35 -14.67 -0.43 -11.12
CA ARG A 35 -15.62 -0.83 -12.17
C ARG A 35 -16.99 -0.21 -11.94
N SER A 36 -17.49 -0.25 -10.70
CA SER A 36 -18.79 0.28 -10.33
C SER A 36 -18.90 1.79 -10.59
N TYR A 37 -17.82 2.54 -10.35
CA TYR A 37 -17.72 3.96 -10.68
C TYR A 37 -17.38 4.24 -12.16
N ARG A 38 -17.32 3.22 -13.02
CA ARG A 38 -16.94 3.33 -14.46
C ARG A 38 -15.57 3.99 -14.67
N ILE A 39 -14.67 3.86 -13.69
CA ILE A 39 -13.29 4.35 -13.78
C ILE A 39 -12.44 3.40 -14.62
N ILE A 40 -12.73 2.10 -14.55
CA ILE A 40 -12.17 1.06 -15.41
C ILE A 40 -13.30 0.28 -16.09
N ASP A 41 -13.06 -0.14 -17.33
CA ASP A 41 -14.05 -0.84 -18.16
C ASP A 41 -13.60 -2.27 -18.45
N GLY A 42 -13.67 -3.14 -17.43
CA GLY A 42 -13.26 -4.55 -17.53
C GLY A 42 -11.76 -4.79 -17.75
N LYS A 43 -10.98 -3.75 -18.07
CA LYS A 43 -9.53 -3.82 -18.24
C LYS A 43 -8.85 -4.23 -16.94
N LYS A 44 -7.82 -5.07 -17.06
CA LYS A 44 -6.92 -5.38 -15.95
C LYS A 44 -6.31 -4.07 -15.46
N VAL A 45 -6.45 -3.79 -14.17
CA VAL A 45 -5.73 -2.69 -13.53
C VAL A 45 -4.24 -3.00 -13.64
N VAL A 46 -3.53 -2.20 -14.43
CA VAL A 46 -2.09 -2.38 -14.66
C VAL A 46 -1.31 -1.89 -13.45
N ARG A 47 -1.69 -0.72 -12.92
CA ARG A 47 -1.11 -0.15 -11.71
C ARG A 47 -2.18 0.50 -10.85
N HIS A 48 -2.37 0.03 -9.62
CA HIS A 48 -3.41 0.58 -8.72
C HIS A 48 -3.10 2.01 -8.31
N LEU A 49 -1.81 2.33 -8.16
CA LEU A 49 -1.34 3.65 -7.79
C LEU A 49 -1.88 4.74 -8.73
N ASP A 50 -1.96 4.48 -10.04
CA ASP A 50 -2.45 5.44 -11.05
C ASP A 50 -3.93 5.84 -10.86
N TYR A 51 -4.68 5.05 -10.08
CA TYR A 51 -6.09 5.29 -9.78
C TYR A 51 -6.27 6.01 -8.44
N PHE A 52 -5.22 6.18 -7.64
CA PHE A 52 -5.29 6.87 -6.35
C PHE A 52 -5.86 8.30 -6.47
N PRO A 53 -5.45 9.15 -7.43
CA PRO A 53 -6.10 10.46 -7.64
C PRO A 53 -7.58 10.38 -7.97
N LYS A 54 -8.01 9.31 -8.67
CA LYS A 54 -9.40 9.12 -9.04
C LYS A 54 -10.24 8.72 -7.83
N VAL A 55 -9.71 7.84 -6.97
CA VAL A 55 -10.35 7.46 -5.70
C VAL A 55 -10.39 8.63 -4.73
N LEU A 56 -9.34 9.45 -4.63
CA LEU A 56 -9.37 10.68 -3.85
C LEU A 56 -10.43 11.69 -4.35
N GLY A 57 -10.77 11.65 -5.64
CA GLY A 57 -11.88 12.44 -6.18
C GLY A 57 -13.29 11.94 -5.81
N LEU A 58 -13.39 10.73 -5.23
CA LEU A 58 -14.66 10.15 -4.77
C LEU A 58 -14.97 10.46 -3.30
N ILE A 59 -13.95 10.81 -2.51
CA ILE A 59 -14.11 11.19 -1.10
C ILE A 59 -14.39 12.68 -0.96
N SER A 60 -14.84 13.09 0.22
CA SER A 60 -15.19 14.48 0.51
C SER A 60 -14.01 15.44 0.25
N ASP A 61 -14.31 16.58 -0.38
CA ASP A 61 -13.33 17.62 -0.67
C ASP A 61 -12.90 18.32 0.63
N ASN A 62 -11.79 17.88 1.21
CA ASN A 62 -11.29 18.34 2.50
C ASN A 62 -9.81 18.75 2.42
N ALA A 63 -9.31 19.38 3.48
CA ALA A 63 -7.94 19.89 3.51
C ALA A 63 -6.89 18.76 3.34
N TRP A 64 -7.19 17.56 3.85
CA TRP A 64 -6.31 16.40 3.73
C TRP A 64 -6.27 15.89 2.28
N SER A 65 -7.42 15.68 1.62
CA SER A 65 -7.49 15.15 0.26
C SER A 65 -6.81 16.08 -0.76
N LYS A 66 -6.92 17.41 -0.57
CA LYS A 66 -6.18 18.41 -1.36
C LYS A 66 -4.67 18.32 -1.12
N SER A 67 -4.26 18.25 0.14
CA SER A 67 -2.84 18.15 0.54
C SER A 67 -2.20 16.89 -0.03
N ILE A 68 -2.84 15.74 0.16
CA ILE A 68 -2.34 14.44 -0.32
C ILE A 68 -2.30 14.39 -1.83
N LEU A 69 -3.29 14.91 -2.55
CA LEU A 69 -3.24 14.93 -4.01
C LEU A 69 -2.05 15.76 -4.52
N SER A 70 -1.73 16.88 -3.86
CA SER A 70 -0.58 17.71 -4.19
C SER A 70 0.74 16.98 -3.91
N ILE A 71 0.87 16.41 -2.71
CA ILE A 71 2.04 15.62 -2.29
C ILE A 71 2.24 14.42 -3.21
N TYR A 72 1.18 13.69 -3.51
CA TYR A 72 1.20 12.54 -4.40
C TYR A 72 1.67 12.91 -5.81
N LYS A 73 1.14 13.99 -6.41
CA LYS A 73 1.58 14.44 -7.74
C LYS A 73 3.06 14.84 -7.77
N GLN A 74 3.57 15.44 -6.69
CA GLN A 74 4.95 15.88 -6.59
C GLN A 74 5.89 14.69 -6.32
N ASP A 75 5.57 13.89 -5.32
CA ASP A 75 6.47 12.87 -4.78
C ASP A 75 6.41 11.57 -5.59
N VAL A 76 5.33 11.22 -6.32
CA VAL A 76 5.33 10.05 -7.22
C VAL A 76 6.48 10.13 -8.21
N LYS A 77 6.79 11.33 -8.72
CA LYS A 77 7.95 11.57 -9.59
C LYS A 77 9.27 11.23 -8.89
N ASP A 78 9.41 11.63 -7.62
CA ASP A 78 10.61 11.37 -6.82
C ASP A 78 10.69 9.92 -6.33
N GLN A 79 9.55 9.24 -6.17
CA GLN A 79 9.47 7.82 -5.81
C GLN A 79 9.86 6.91 -6.96
N TYR A 80 9.56 7.27 -8.21
CA TYR A 80 10.04 6.52 -9.38
C TYR A 80 11.56 6.37 -9.39
N ASP A 81 12.28 7.38 -8.89
CA ASP A 81 13.74 7.37 -8.83
C ASP A 81 14.28 6.52 -7.66
N ILE A 82 13.47 6.29 -6.62
CA ILE A 82 13.87 5.60 -5.37
C ILE A 82 13.35 4.15 -5.30
N ILE A 83 12.19 3.87 -5.91
CA ILE A 83 11.55 2.56 -5.98
C ILE A 83 11.44 2.17 -7.47
N PRO A 84 12.57 1.82 -8.12
CA PRO A 84 12.62 1.38 -9.53
C PRO A 84 11.71 0.18 -9.83
N TYR A 85 11.28 -0.53 -8.80
CA TYR A 85 10.32 -1.63 -8.87
C TYR A 85 9.07 -1.28 -8.06
N HIS A 86 8.28 -0.30 -8.50
CA HIS A 86 6.84 -0.38 -8.30
C HIS A 86 6.28 -1.50 -9.20
N ASN A 87 6.80 -2.70 -8.99
CA ASN A 87 6.26 -3.91 -9.55
C ASN A 87 4.96 -4.14 -8.79
N ASP A 88 3.89 -3.54 -9.30
CA ASP A 88 2.52 -4.01 -9.12
C ASP A 88 2.35 -5.44 -9.70
N GLU A 89 3.41 -6.25 -9.78
CA GLU A 89 3.37 -7.70 -9.93
C GLU A 89 3.58 -8.41 -8.58
N HIS A 90 4.45 -7.91 -7.69
CA HIS A 90 4.83 -8.64 -6.48
C HIS A 90 4.84 -7.70 -5.27
N LEU A 91 3.88 -7.87 -4.35
CA LEU A 91 3.88 -7.15 -3.07
C LEU A 91 4.69 -7.92 -2.04
N CYS A 92 5.69 -7.26 -1.46
CA CYS A 92 6.49 -7.80 -0.36
C CYS A 92 5.71 -7.69 0.96
N VAL A 93 5.69 -8.75 1.75
CA VAL A 93 4.97 -8.77 3.03
C VAL A 93 5.79 -9.45 4.10
N CYS A 94 5.50 -9.09 5.35
CA CYS A 94 5.96 -9.80 6.54
C CYS A 94 4.77 -10.60 7.10
N PRO A 95 4.84 -11.93 7.18
CA PRO A 95 3.74 -12.75 7.72
C PRO A 95 3.37 -12.38 9.16
N GLU A 96 4.35 -11.97 9.97
CA GLU A 96 4.11 -11.55 11.35
C GLU A 96 3.44 -10.17 11.42
N CYS A 97 3.80 -9.20 10.57
CA CYS A 97 3.03 -7.95 10.47
C CYS A 97 1.58 -8.22 10.06
N MET A 98 1.35 -9.10 9.08
CA MET A 98 -0.02 -9.41 8.64
C MET A 98 -0.85 -10.04 9.76
N LYS A 99 -0.27 -10.94 10.57
CA LYS A 99 -0.94 -11.51 11.75
C LYS A 99 -1.29 -10.44 12.79
N GLU A 100 -0.37 -9.51 13.03
CA GLU A 100 -0.61 -8.38 13.94
C GLU A 100 -1.71 -7.45 13.41
N ASP A 101 -1.70 -7.14 12.12
CA ASP A 101 -2.71 -6.30 11.46
C ASP A 101 -4.10 -6.95 11.52
N MET A 102 -4.18 -8.25 11.22
CA MET A 102 -5.42 -9.02 11.37
C MET A 102 -5.92 -9.02 12.82
N THR A 103 -5.02 -9.12 13.81
CA THR A 103 -5.41 -9.12 15.23
C THR A 103 -5.87 -7.72 15.69
N ARG A 104 -5.20 -6.68 15.22
CA ARG A 104 -5.41 -5.30 15.68
C ARG A 104 -6.55 -4.60 14.95
N PHE A 105 -6.64 -4.81 13.64
CA PHE A 105 -7.52 -4.06 12.75
C PHE A 105 -8.55 -4.94 12.03
N GLY A 106 -8.40 -6.27 12.07
CA GLY A 106 -9.30 -7.22 11.40
C GLY A 106 -9.10 -7.31 9.89
N HIS A 107 -8.02 -6.73 9.35
CA HIS A 107 -7.71 -6.75 7.93
C HIS A 107 -6.20 -6.68 7.71
N ILE A 108 -5.76 -7.06 6.51
CA ILE A 108 -4.35 -7.04 6.11
C ILE A 108 -3.99 -5.62 5.65
N VAL A 109 -2.85 -5.13 6.14
CA VAL A 109 -2.25 -3.88 5.68
C VAL A 109 -0.95 -4.18 4.93
N TYR A 110 -0.82 -3.66 3.71
CA TYR A 110 0.46 -3.72 3.01
C TYR A 110 1.30 -2.50 3.37
N HIS A 111 2.47 -2.76 3.95
CA HIS A 111 3.36 -1.72 4.46
C HIS A 111 4.33 -1.23 3.38
N PHE A 112 4.51 0.08 3.29
CA PHE A 112 5.45 0.73 2.38
C PHE A 112 6.89 0.30 2.62
N GLN A 113 7.27 0.22 3.89
CA GLN A 113 8.61 -0.18 4.31
C GLN A 113 9.04 -1.56 3.77
N HIS A 114 8.10 -2.46 3.44
CA HIS A 114 8.43 -3.73 2.80
C HIS A 114 8.66 -3.65 1.29
N GLN A 115 8.23 -2.58 0.61
CA GLN A 115 8.29 -2.47 -0.86
C GLN A 115 9.60 -1.89 -1.38
N TYR A 116 10.56 -1.59 -0.51
CA TYR A 116 11.80 -0.93 -0.92
C TYR A 116 12.74 -1.88 -1.68
N PRO A 117 13.36 -1.42 -2.79
CA PRO A 117 14.27 -2.27 -3.56
C PRO A 117 15.49 -2.71 -2.75
N GLY A 118 15.65 -4.01 -2.55
CA GLY A 118 16.73 -4.54 -1.72
C GLY A 118 16.35 -4.70 -0.25
N SER A 119 15.11 -4.36 0.13
CA SER A 119 14.55 -4.84 1.39
C SER A 119 14.14 -6.30 1.23
N PHE A 120 14.83 -7.17 1.96
CA PHE A 120 14.59 -8.61 1.99
C PHE A 120 14.09 -9.06 3.35
N THR A 121 14.09 -8.17 4.34
CA THR A 121 13.74 -8.47 5.72
C THR A 121 12.84 -7.42 6.35
N CYS A 122 11.99 -7.85 7.27
CA CYS A 122 11.25 -6.93 8.12
C CYS A 122 12.14 -6.44 9.27
N TRP A 123 12.34 -5.12 9.45
CA TRP A 123 13.15 -4.62 10.59
C TRP A 123 12.53 -4.94 11.95
N LYS A 124 11.19 -4.98 12.01
CA LYS A 124 10.44 -5.22 13.25
C LYS A 124 10.54 -6.67 13.70
N HIS A 125 10.21 -7.60 12.80
CA HIS A 125 10.15 -9.03 13.11
C HIS A 125 11.41 -9.80 12.74
N LYS A 126 12.36 -9.18 12.03
CA LYS A 126 13.67 -9.74 11.65
C LYS A 126 13.57 -11.04 10.85
N CYS A 127 12.48 -11.20 10.09
CA CYS A 127 12.24 -12.33 9.22
C CYS A 127 12.41 -11.94 7.75
N ILE A 128 12.60 -12.95 6.89
CA ILE A 128 12.61 -12.77 5.43
C ILE A 128 11.20 -12.37 4.98
N LEU A 129 11.13 -11.38 4.07
CA LEU A 129 9.88 -10.97 3.44
C LEU A 129 9.43 -12.00 2.40
N GLU A 130 8.15 -12.01 2.10
CA GLU A 130 7.54 -12.92 1.12
C GLU A 130 6.77 -12.13 0.07
N TYR A 131 6.63 -12.67 -1.14
CA TYR A 131 5.77 -12.10 -2.17
C TYR A 131 4.36 -12.66 -2.07
N VAL A 132 3.37 -11.79 -2.21
CA VAL A 132 1.97 -12.17 -2.46
C VAL A 132 1.75 -12.39 -3.95
N GLN A 133 1.02 -13.45 -4.30
CA GLN A 133 0.64 -13.72 -5.69
C GLN A 133 -0.18 -12.56 -6.29
N PRO A 134 0.07 -12.16 -7.55
CA PRO A 134 -0.55 -11.01 -8.17
C PRO A 134 -2.09 -10.94 -8.07
N ASP A 135 -2.76 -12.08 -8.18
CA ASP A 135 -4.22 -12.27 -8.19
C ASP A 135 -4.83 -12.36 -6.78
N GLN A 136 -4.01 -12.55 -5.76
CA GLN A 136 -4.46 -12.74 -4.37
C GLN A 136 -4.34 -11.47 -3.51
N ARG A 137 -3.85 -10.37 -4.07
CA ARG A 137 -3.53 -9.14 -3.32
C ARG A 137 -4.71 -8.47 -2.63
N PHE A 138 -5.94 -8.75 -3.04
CA PHE A 138 -7.12 -8.18 -2.41
C PHE A 138 -7.80 -9.14 -1.43
N ILE A 139 -7.31 -10.38 -1.32
CA ILE A 139 -7.79 -11.36 -0.34
C ILE A 139 -7.42 -10.88 1.06
N GLN A 140 -8.41 -10.86 1.96
CA GLN A 140 -8.24 -10.49 3.37
C GLN A 140 -8.13 -11.70 4.31
N ASP A 141 -8.15 -12.91 3.75
CA ASP A 141 -7.99 -14.17 4.49
C ASP A 141 -6.62 -14.78 4.18
N MET A 142 -5.71 -14.69 5.15
CA MET A 142 -4.35 -15.22 5.02
C MET A 142 -4.30 -16.72 4.71
N ASN A 143 -5.33 -17.50 5.09
CA ASN A 143 -5.35 -18.94 4.82
C ASN A 143 -5.60 -19.27 3.34
N ARG A 144 -6.07 -18.29 2.58
CA ARG A 144 -6.35 -18.39 1.13
C ARG A 144 -5.26 -17.75 0.29
N MET A 145 -4.18 -17.30 0.91
CA MET A 145 -3.06 -16.66 0.26
C MET A 145 -1.88 -17.63 0.16
N GLU A 146 -1.19 -17.56 -0.97
CA GLU A 146 0.06 -18.22 -1.23
C GLU A 146 1.19 -17.19 -1.16
N PHE A 147 2.24 -17.55 -0.44
CA PHE A 147 3.40 -16.71 -0.24
C PHE A 147 4.63 -17.34 -0.87
N ILE A 148 5.42 -16.52 -1.56
CA ILE A 148 6.68 -16.95 -2.17
C ILE A 148 7.82 -16.29 -1.39
N PRO A 149 8.65 -17.06 -0.66
CA PRO A 149 9.77 -16.48 0.07
C PRO A 149 10.73 -15.75 -0.85
N ILE A 150 11.12 -14.52 -0.48
CA ILE A 150 12.08 -13.77 -1.26
C ILE A 150 13.47 -14.39 -1.06
N LYS A 151 14.17 -14.67 -2.17
CA LYS A 151 15.57 -15.10 -2.12
C LYS A 151 16.46 -13.87 -1.98
N GLY A 152 17.05 -13.71 -0.80
CA GLY A 152 17.99 -12.62 -0.52
C GLY A 152 18.77 -12.88 0.76
N SER A 153 19.84 -12.11 0.96
CA SER A 153 20.60 -12.06 2.21
C SER A 153 20.37 -10.71 2.87
N TYR A 154 20.18 -10.71 4.20
CA TYR A 154 20.09 -9.48 4.97
C TYR A 154 21.38 -8.67 4.87
N ASP A 155 21.29 -7.45 4.33
CA ASP A 155 22.34 -6.44 4.39
C ASP A 155 21.86 -5.31 5.31
N ARG A 156 22.43 -5.27 6.52
CA ARG A 156 22.08 -4.29 7.56
C ARG A 156 22.21 -2.86 7.06
N ASP A 157 23.28 -2.52 6.35
CA ASP A 157 23.59 -1.13 6.01
C ASP A 157 22.66 -0.64 4.90
N THR A 158 22.38 -1.51 3.93
CA THR A 158 21.37 -1.27 2.91
C THR A 158 19.98 -1.11 3.55
N GLU A 159 19.55 -2.06 4.38
CA GLU A 159 18.23 -2.06 5.02
C GLU A 159 18.05 -0.84 5.97
N PHE A 160 19.07 -0.49 6.75
CA PHE A 160 19.02 0.68 7.65
C PHE A 160 18.98 2.01 6.89
N LYS A 161 19.74 2.11 5.79
CA LYS A 161 19.69 3.29 4.91
C LYS A 161 18.29 3.45 4.33
N MET A 162 17.70 2.37 3.82
CA MET A 162 16.35 2.39 3.27
C MET A 162 15.33 2.78 4.34
N TYR A 163 15.33 2.12 5.49
CA TYR A 163 14.49 2.46 6.65
C TYR A 163 14.59 3.96 7.01
N SER A 164 15.81 4.48 7.12
CA SER A 164 16.04 5.89 7.48
C SER A 164 15.48 6.86 6.42
N THR A 165 15.51 6.49 5.14
CA THR A 165 14.87 7.26 4.07
C THR A 165 13.35 7.21 4.18
N CYS A 166 12.74 6.04 4.48
CA CYS A 166 11.28 5.86 4.61
C CYS A 166 10.67 6.75 5.67
N TYR A 167 11.30 6.81 6.85
CA TYR A 167 10.77 7.52 8.01
C TYR A 167 11.38 8.92 8.17
N SER A 168 12.11 9.40 7.15
CA SER A 168 12.58 10.77 7.13
C SER A 168 11.41 11.74 7.01
N LYS A 169 11.50 12.92 7.64
CA LYS A 169 10.45 13.95 7.58
C LYS A 169 10.13 14.44 6.16
N GLY A 170 11.01 14.17 5.20
CA GLY A 170 10.88 14.54 3.80
C GLY A 170 10.25 13.45 2.92
N SER A 171 10.05 12.22 3.43
CA SER A 171 9.45 11.15 2.63
C SER A 171 7.96 11.41 2.41
N ILE A 172 7.44 10.96 1.26
CA ILE A 172 6.00 11.00 0.99
C ILE A 172 5.22 10.26 2.08
N PHE A 173 5.79 9.21 2.68
CA PHE A 173 5.11 8.38 3.68
C PHE A 173 4.93 9.11 4.99
N TYR A 174 5.97 9.80 5.45
CA TYR A 174 5.86 10.69 6.59
C TYR A 174 4.87 11.81 6.27
N LYS A 175 4.88 12.38 5.05
CA LYS A 175 3.94 13.43 4.65
C LYS A 175 2.49 12.91 4.59
N ILE A 176 2.22 11.74 4.00
CA ILE A 176 0.87 11.15 3.87
C ILE A 176 0.18 11.04 5.23
N VAL A 177 0.97 10.70 6.25
CA VAL A 177 0.52 10.46 7.62
C VAL A 177 0.50 11.74 8.45
N ARG A 178 1.50 12.63 8.30
CA ARG A 178 1.67 13.82 9.16
C ARG A 178 0.63 14.92 8.88
N TYR A 179 -0.12 14.83 7.79
CA TYR A 179 -1.21 15.76 7.49
C TYR A 179 -2.59 15.25 7.95
N GLN A 180 -2.65 14.14 8.71
CA GLN A 180 -3.82 13.80 9.54
C GLN A 180 -4.01 14.83 10.66
#